data_AF-A0A8S2SHD3-F1
#
_entry.id   AF-A0A8S2SHD3-F1
#
_cell.length_a   1.000
_cell.length_b   1.000
_cell.length_c   1.000
_cell.angle_alpha   90.00
_cell.angle_beta   90.00
_cell.angle_gamma   90.00
#
_symmetry.space_group_name_H-M   'P 1'
#
loop_
_entity.id
_entity.type
_entity.pdbx_description
1 polymer ?
#
loop_
_entity_poly.entity_id
_entity_poly.type
_entity_poly.pdbx_seq_one_letter_code
_entity_poly.pdbx_strand_id
1 'polypeptide(L)'
;MAILIFILSLLLFVLTIGYHPDSATTINNLNITKISHEERYQHYLYFPRSERLLYREKAREMFQFGYDNYMKYAFPKDELDPIHCRGRGPDVERPENYNINDVLGEFSLTLIDSLDTLAVMGNVSEFQHAVKLVIDHVRFDRNSTIQVFEATIRVLGALLSAHLLIIDPLQPFGDLKISDYDNELLDLAHDLASRLLPAFERTPHGLPYPRVNLMTGMVDGSRNDTSTAGAGSLSLEFSILSRLVGDPVYERVARRAVNSLWAKRNNVTGLLGLRNYITYDA
;
A
#
# COMPACT_ATOMS: atom_id res chain seq x y z
N MET A 1 2.11 3.84 3.85
CA MET A 1 3.16 2.84 4.18
C MET A 1 2.82 1.99 5.39
N ALA A 2 1.95 2.47 6.29
CA ALA A 2 1.68 1.84 7.58
C ALA A 2 0.76 0.60 7.55
N ILE A 3 0.15 0.24 6.41
CA ILE A 3 -0.71 -0.95 6.31
C ILE A 3 0.00 -2.07 5.52
N LEU A 4 0.57 -1.78 4.35
CA LEU A 4 1.35 -2.77 3.60
C LEU A 4 2.66 -3.15 4.33
N ILE A 5 3.35 -2.19 4.97
CA ILE A 5 4.46 -2.53 5.86
C ILE A 5 3.95 -3.28 7.08
N PHE A 6 2.77 -2.99 7.63
CA PHE A 6 2.27 -3.73 8.79
C PHE A 6 1.86 -5.15 8.42
N ILE A 7 1.28 -5.39 7.24
CA ILE A 7 0.93 -6.71 6.74
C ILE A 7 2.20 -7.49 6.38
N LEU A 8 3.14 -6.92 5.62
CA LEU A 8 4.42 -7.57 5.30
C LEU A 8 5.35 -7.70 6.51
N SER A 9 5.34 -6.79 7.48
CA SER A 9 6.13 -6.93 8.71
C SER A 9 5.47 -7.85 9.72
N LEU A 10 4.14 -7.98 9.75
CA LEU A 10 3.46 -9.01 10.53
C LEU A 10 3.64 -10.39 9.87
N LEU A 11 3.60 -10.49 8.53
CA LEU A 11 3.90 -11.72 7.81
C LEU A 11 5.38 -12.10 7.91
N LEU A 12 6.33 -11.17 7.74
CA LEU A 12 7.74 -11.44 8.00
C LEU A 12 7.97 -11.76 9.48
N PHE A 13 7.38 -11.04 10.44
CA PHE A 13 7.53 -11.34 11.86
C PHE A 13 6.91 -12.71 12.23
N VAL A 14 5.82 -13.13 11.58
CA VAL A 14 5.22 -14.45 11.79
C VAL A 14 6.00 -15.56 11.06
N LEU A 15 6.64 -15.27 9.92
CA LEU A 15 7.38 -16.24 9.10
C LEU A 15 8.87 -16.34 9.43
N THR A 16 9.53 -15.31 9.98
CA THR A 16 10.98 -15.32 10.31
C THR A 16 11.32 -15.70 11.75
N ILE A 17 10.32 -16.03 12.60
CA ILE A 17 10.60 -16.68 13.91
C ILE A 17 11.14 -18.12 13.74
N GLY A 18 11.20 -18.63 12.50
CA GLY A 18 12.02 -19.80 12.16
C GLY A 18 13.24 -19.39 11.35
N TYR A 19 14.42 -19.39 11.98
CA TYR A 19 15.74 -19.62 11.36
C TYR A 19 16.59 -18.40 10.93
N HIS A 20 17.55 -17.99 11.78
CA HIS A 20 18.88 -17.58 11.30
C HIS A 20 19.98 -17.76 12.37
N PRO A 21 21.19 -18.26 12.02
CA PRO A 21 22.27 -18.54 12.96
C PRO A 21 23.24 -17.35 13.13
N ASP A 22 23.72 -17.20 14.35
CA ASP A 22 24.97 -16.58 14.82
C ASP A 22 25.51 -15.31 14.14
N SER A 23 25.31 -14.17 14.82
CA SER A 23 26.34 -13.14 14.89
C SER A 23 26.23 -12.35 16.20
N ALA A 24 27.11 -12.66 17.15
CA ALA A 24 27.29 -11.90 18.39
C ALA A 24 28.17 -10.67 18.12
N THR A 25 27.71 -9.47 18.49
CA THR A 25 28.60 -8.41 19.03
C THR A 25 27.82 -7.26 19.70
N THR A 26 28.01 -7.17 21.01
CA THR A 26 28.17 -5.96 21.83
C THR A 26 27.02 -4.95 21.98
N ILE A 27 26.16 -5.17 22.99
CA ILE A 27 25.56 -4.08 23.80
C ILE A 27 25.71 -4.46 25.28
N ASN A 28 26.82 -4.04 25.89
CA ASN A 28 26.99 -4.05 27.35
C ASN A 28 26.64 -2.65 27.85
N ASN A 29 25.44 -2.47 28.42
CA ASN A 29 25.11 -1.43 29.43
C ASN A 29 23.62 -1.41 29.85
N LEU A 30 22.87 -2.47 29.57
CA LEU A 30 21.61 -2.74 30.25
C LEU A 30 21.80 -4.06 31.01
N ASN A 31 21.27 -4.18 32.24
CA ASN A 31 21.28 -5.39 33.08
C ASN A 31 20.52 -6.60 32.46
N ILE A 32 20.39 -6.63 31.14
CA ILE A 32 19.75 -7.64 30.30
C ILE A 32 20.66 -8.86 30.09
N THR A 33 21.96 -8.76 30.41
CA THR A 33 22.94 -9.83 30.23
C THR A 33 22.93 -10.90 31.32
N LYS A 34 22.17 -10.73 32.42
CA LYS A 34 22.03 -11.74 33.48
C LYS A 34 21.04 -12.86 33.17
N ILE A 35 20.27 -12.72 32.09
CA ILE A 35 19.28 -13.70 31.66
C ILE A 35 19.86 -14.38 30.42
N SER A 36 19.96 -15.71 30.45
CA SER A 36 20.46 -16.49 29.31
C SER A 36 19.64 -16.16 28.05
N HIS A 37 20.25 -16.32 26.87
CA HIS A 37 19.54 -16.09 25.61
C HIS A 37 18.27 -16.95 25.53
N GLU A 38 18.34 -18.18 26.05
CA GLU A 38 17.21 -19.10 26.18
C GLU A 38 16.10 -18.57 27.11
N GLU A 39 16.45 -18.07 28.29
CA GLU A 39 15.46 -17.48 29.21
C GLU A 39 14.85 -16.19 28.65
N ARG A 40 15.61 -15.37 27.91
CA ARG A 40 15.06 -14.20 27.20
C ARG A 40 14.09 -14.61 26.09
N TYR A 41 14.42 -15.65 25.34
CA TYR A 41 13.55 -16.19 24.30
C TYR A 41 12.26 -16.77 24.89
N GLN A 42 12.36 -17.57 25.94
CA GLN A 42 11.22 -18.18 26.62
C GLN A 42 10.33 -17.15 27.32
N HIS A 43 10.91 -16.08 27.89
CA HIS A 43 10.16 -15.11 28.69
C HIS A 43 9.57 -13.94 27.88
N TYR A 44 10.23 -13.48 26.81
CA TYR A 44 9.82 -12.28 26.06
C TYR A 44 9.48 -12.51 24.58
N LEU A 45 9.84 -13.66 24.00
CA LEU A 45 9.70 -13.91 22.55
C LEU A 45 8.88 -15.16 22.20
N TYR A 46 8.50 -15.96 23.19
CA TYR A 46 7.79 -17.21 22.97
C TYR A 46 6.32 -17.09 23.38
N PHE A 47 5.45 -16.93 22.38
CA PHE A 47 4.02 -17.17 22.55
C PHE A 47 3.74 -18.68 22.36
N PRO A 48 3.17 -19.38 23.34
CA PRO A 48 2.73 -20.76 23.20
C PRO A 48 1.87 -20.94 21.95
N ARG A 49 1.93 -22.11 21.32
CA ARG A 49 1.14 -22.40 20.10
C ARG A 49 -0.36 -22.14 20.31
N SER A 50 -0.90 -22.48 21.47
CA SER A 50 -2.30 -22.21 21.82
C SER A 50 -2.63 -20.73 21.82
N GLU A 51 -1.74 -19.89 22.37
CA GLU A 51 -1.91 -18.44 22.43
C GLU A 51 -1.76 -17.79 21.04
N ARG A 52 -0.79 -18.23 20.23
CA ARG A 52 -0.67 -17.80 18.83
C ARG A 52 -1.92 -18.12 18.01
N LEU A 53 -2.48 -19.33 18.18
CA LEU A 53 -3.72 -19.72 17.53
C LEU A 53 -4.90 -18.87 18.02
N LEU A 54 -5.00 -18.61 19.33
CA LEU A 54 -6.02 -17.74 19.90
C LEU A 54 -5.98 -16.33 19.31
N TYR A 55 -4.80 -15.69 19.27
CA TYR A 55 -4.68 -14.34 18.72
C TYR A 55 -4.83 -14.28 17.21
N ARG A 56 -4.45 -15.34 16.48
CA ARG A 56 -4.75 -15.46 15.06
C ARG A 56 -6.27 -15.44 14.82
N GLU A 57 -7.04 -16.20 15.59
CA GLU A 57 -8.51 -16.19 15.47
C GLU A 57 -9.09 -14.83 15.88
N LYS A 58 -8.60 -14.21 16.96
CA LYS A 58 -9.03 -12.86 17.34
C LYS A 58 -8.75 -11.82 16.24
N ALA A 59 -7.60 -11.88 15.58
CA ALA A 59 -7.28 -11.00 14.46
C ALA A 59 -8.25 -11.20 13.29
N ARG A 60 -8.61 -12.46 12.99
CA ARG A 60 -9.61 -12.80 11.97
C ARG A 60 -11.00 -12.25 12.33
N GLU A 61 -11.44 -12.41 13.59
CA GLU A 61 -12.71 -11.86 14.09
C GLU A 61 -12.74 -10.33 14.00
N MET A 62 -11.65 -9.65 14.36
CA MET A 62 -11.54 -8.20 14.28
C MET A 62 -11.58 -7.69 12.83
N PHE A 63 -10.90 -8.39 11.92
CA PHE A 63 -10.95 -8.06 10.50
C PHE A 63 -12.36 -8.24 9.96
N GLN A 64 -13.01 -9.38 10.21
CA GLN A 64 -14.38 -9.64 9.76
C GLN A 64 -15.35 -8.59 10.30
N PHE A 65 -15.24 -8.23 11.59
CA PHE A 65 -16.03 -7.17 12.18
C PHE A 65 -15.84 -5.84 11.43
N GLY A 66 -14.60 -5.42 11.17
CA GLY A 66 -14.32 -4.19 10.43
C GLY A 66 -14.87 -4.21 9.00
N TYR A 67 -14.58 -5.30 8.28
CA TYR A 67 -15.00 -5.52 6.89
C TYR A 67 -16.52 -5.54 6.75
N ASP A 68 -17.24 -6.31 7.58
CA ASP A 68 -18.70 -6.40 7.52
C ASP A 68 -19.38 -5.05 7.78
N ASN A 69 -18.83 -4.26 8.72
CA ASN A 69 -19.36 -2.92 9.00
C ASN A 69 -19.06 -1.95 7.86
N TYR A 70 -17.90 -2.05 7.20
CA TYR A 70 -17.63 -1.30 5.97
C TYR A 70 -18.64 -1.66 4.88
N MET A 71 -18.83 -2.96 4.60
CA MET A 71 -19.76 -3.43 3.58
C MET A 71 -21.20 -3.01 3.88
N LYS A 72 -21.60 -3.00 5.15
CA LYS A 72 -22.96 -2.63 5.58
C LYS A 72 -23.24 -1.13 5.55
N TYR A 73 -22.29 -0.30 5.96
CA TYR A 73 -22.55 1.12 6.24
C TYR A 73 -21.82 2.10 5.34
N ALA A 74 -20.78 1.65 4.64
CA ALA A 74 -19.88 2.54 3.91
C ALA A 74 -19.76 2.23 2.42
N PHE A 75 -19.75 0.96 2.01
CA PHE A 75 -19.70 0.61 0.59
C PHE A 75 -20.83 1.33 -0.19
N PRO A 76 -20.53 1.99 -1.34
CA PRO A 76 -19.28 1.99 -2.11
C PRO A 76 -18.32 3.16 -1.82
N LYS A 77 -18.48 3.90 -0.72
CA LYS A 77 -17.55 4.97 -0.34
C LYS A 77 -16.17 4.42 0.04
N ASP A 78 -15.18 5.31 0.10
CA ASP A 78 -13.78 4.94 0.29
C ASP A 78 -13.51 4.36 1.67
N GLU A 79 -14.06 4.97 2.72
CA GLU A 79 -13.85 4.53 4.11
C GLU A 79 -15.17 4.53 4.91
N LEU A 80 -15.18 3.76 6.00
CA LEU A 80 -16.20 3.85 7.04
C LEU A 80 -15.83 4.97 8.01
N ASP A 81 -16.78 5.86 8.30
CA ASP A 81 -16.78 6.69 9.51
C ASP A 81 -17.45 5.89 10.64
N PRO A 82 -16.68 5.27 11.55
CA PRO A 82 -17.21 4.34 12.54
C PRO A 82 -17.98 5.03 13.67
N ILE A 83 -17.79 6.34 13.86
CA ILE A 83 -18.50 7.10 14.90
C ILE A 83 -19.94 7.37 14.43
N HIS A 84 -20.11 7.69 13.14
CA HIS A 84 -21.40 8.04 12.56
C HIS A 84 -22.05 6.88 11.76
N CYS A 85 -21.38 5.73 11.67
CA CYS A 85 -21.81 4.55 10.91
C CYS A 85 -22.24 4.89 9.48
N ARG A 86 -21.39 5.62 8.74
CA ARG A 86 -21.65 6.02 7.35
C ARG A 86 -20.39 5.97 6.50
N GLY A 87 -20.57 5.90 5.19
CA GLY A 87 -19.48 6.02 4.23
C GLY A 87 -18.88 7.42 4.18
N ARG A 88 -17.57 7.49 3.94
CA ARG A 88 -16.78 8.70 3.77
C ARG A 88 -16.01 8.65 2.45
N GLY A 89 -16.02 9.77 1.73
CA GLY A 89 -15.20 10.02 0.55
C GLY A 89 -14.42 11.34 0.69
N PRO A 90 -13.88 11.90 -0.40
CA PRO A 90 -13.19 13.18 -0.39
C PRO A 90 -14.07 14.30 0.17
N ASP A 91 -13.44 15.22 0.89
CA ASP A 91 -14.01 16.47 1.35
C ASP A 91 -14.01 17.47 0.18
N VAL A 92 -15.10 17.43 -0.59
CA VAL A 92 -15.31 18.29 -1.77
C VAL A 92 -15.50 19.77 -1.41
N GLU A 93 -15.96 20.05 -0.19
CA GLU A 93 -16.16 21.41 0.30
C GLU A 93 -14.85 22.08 0.70
N ARG A 94 -13.85 21.29 1.11
CA ARG A 94 -12.52 21.76 1.51
C ARG A 94 -11.41 21.00 0.78
N PRO A 95 -11.06 21.39 -0.46
CA PRO A 95 -10.01 20.75 -1.25
C PRO A 95 -8.65 20.70 -0.54
N GLU A 96 -8.37 21.65 0.35
CA GLU A 96 -7.16 21.76 1.16
C GLU A 96 -7.10 20.79 2.35
N ASN A 97 -8.16 20.00 2.59
CA ASN A 97 -8.20 18.96 3.62
C ASN A 97 -7.38 17.73 3.19
N TYR A 98 -6.07 17.93 3.03
CA TYR A 98 -5.14 16.91 2.53
C TYR A 98 -5.11 15.64 3.38
N ASN A 99 -5.40 15.73 4.68
CA ASN A 99 -5.47 14.55 5.54
C ASN A 99 -6.53 13.54 5.09
N ILE A 100 -7.54 14.00 4.32
CA ILE A 100 -8.63 13.19 3.80
C ILE A 100 -8.46 13.02 2.29
N ASN A 101 -8.30 14.13 1.57
CA ASN A 101 -8.31 14.14 0.11
C ASN A 101 -7.07 13.48 -0.52
N ASP A 102 -5.96 13.36 0.20
CA ASP A 102 -4.77 12.66 -0.32
C ASP A 102 -5.02 11.17 -0.57
N VAL A 103 -5.98 10.59 0.16
CA VAL A 103 -6.24 9.14 0.16
C VAL A 103 -7.61 8.81 -0.45
N LEU A 104 -8.64 9.62 -0.18
CA LEU A 104 -10.02 9.34 -0.59
C LEU A 104 -10.31 9.93 -1.97
N GLY A 105 -10.46 9.07 -2.99
CA GLY A 105 -10.68 9.49 -4.38
C GLY A 105 -12.00 9.05 -5.02
N GLU A 106 -12.97 8.57 -4.23
CA GLU A 106 -14.23 7.96 -4.67
C GLU A 106 -14.05 6.71 -5.54
N PHE A 107 -13.18 5.81 -5.10
CA PHE A 107 -12.87 4.55 -5.79
C PHE A 107 -13.01 3.32 -4.88
N SER A 108 -13.78 3.42 -3.80
CA SER A 108 -14.03 2.31 -2.86
C SER A 108 -12.74 1.79 -2.22
N LEU A 109 -11.88 2.70 -1.77
CA LEU A 109 -10.56 2.40 -1.20
C LEU A 109 -10.52 1.20 -0.24
N THR A 110 -11.38 1.14 0.78
CA THR A 110 -11.37 0.05 1.78
C THR A 110 -11.70 -1.30 1.15
N LEU A 111 -12.58 -1.36 0.15
CA LEU A 111 -12.87 -2.59 -0.58
C LEU A 111 -11.62 -3.10 -1.28
N ILE A 112 -10.92 -2.20 -2.01
CA ILE A 112 -9.70 -2.54 -2.74
C ILE A 112 -8.59 -2.99 -1.78
N ASP A 113 -8.32 -2.21 -0.73
CA ASP A 113 -7.28 -2.51 0.27
C ASP A 113 -7.53 -3.82 1.06
N SER A 114 -8.77 -4.30 1.08
CA SER A 114 -9.13 -5.52 1.83
C SER A 114 -8.95 -6.81 1.03
N LEU A 115 -8.74 -6.73 -0.29
CA LEU A 115 -8.72 -7.91 -1.17
C LEU A 115 -7.66 -8.93 -0.76
N ASP A 116 -6.40 -8.53 -0.66
CA ASP A 116 -5.31 -9.46 -0.32
C ASP A 116 -5.47 -10.03 1.10
N THR A 117 -6.02 -9.26 2.03
CA THR A 117 -6.29 -9.70 3.39
C THR A 117 -7.42 -10.73 3.44
N LEU A 118 -8.49 -10.56 2.66
CA LEU A 118 -9.54 -11.58 2.51
C LEU A 118 -8.96 -12.91 2.02
N ALA A 119 -8.05 -12.85 1.04
CA ALA A 119 -7.33 -14.03 0.56
C ALA A 119 -6.48 -14.66 1.67
N VAL A 120 -5.61 -13.89 2.34
CA VAL A 120 -4.73 -14.39 3.41
C VAL A 120 -5.51 -15.01 4.58
N MET A 121 -6.70 -14.47 4.89
CA MET A 121 -7.59 -15.03 5.92
C MET A 121 -8.33 -16.30 5.49
N GLY A 122 -8.17 -16.72 4.23
CA GLY A 122 -8.80 -17.91 3.66
C GLY A 122 -10.30 -17.74 3.38
N ASN A 123 -10.81 -16.51 3.32
CA ASN A 123 -12.21 -16.25 2.99
C ASN A 123 -12.39 -16.16 1.47
N VAL A 124 -12.22 -17.30 0.81
CA VAL A 124 -12.20 -17.43 -0.66
C VAL A 124 -13.49 -16.88 -1.30
N SER A 125 -14.65 -17.24 -0.75
CA SER A 125 -15.94 -16.79 -1.32
C SER A 125 -16.09 -15.27 -1.27
N GLU A 126 -15.69 -14.65 -0.16
CA GLU A 126 -15.78 -13.19 -0.02
C GLU A 126 -14.70 -12.48 -0.85
N PHE A 127 -13.50 -13.05 -0.96
CA PHE A 127 -12.48 -12.55 -1.88
C PHE A 127 -13.02 -12.46 -3.32
N GLN A 128 -13.58 -13.56 -3.84
CA GLN A 128 -14.14 -13.60 -5.19
C GLN A 128 -15.31 -12.62 -5.36
N HIS A 129 -16.15 -12.47 -4.34
CA HIS A 129 -17.24 -11.50 -4.32
C HIS A 129 -16.73 -10.05 -4.34
N ALA A 130 -15.78 -9.72 -3.47
CA ALA A 130 -15.16 -8.41 -3.38
C ALA A 130 -14.44 -8.01 -4.68
N VAL A 131 -13.75 -8.95 -5.34
CA VAL A 131 -13.14 -8.72 -6.65
C VAL A 131 -14.19 -8.33 -7.69
N LYS A 132 -15.33 -9.04 -7.74
CA LYS A 132 -16.43 -8.69 -8.65
C LYS A 132 -16.98 -7.30 -8.36
N LEU A 133 -17.17 -6.94 -7.08
CA LEU A 133 -17.58 -5.59 -6.71
C LEU A 133 -16.57 -4.52 -7.14
N VAL A 134 -15.27 -4.81 -7.06
CA VAL A 134 -14.23 -3.89 -7.56
C VAL A 134 -14.37 -3.69 -9.06
N ILE A 135 -14.49 -4.77 -9.83
CA ILE A 135 -14.67 -4.73 -11.29
C ILE A 135 -15.92 -3.91 -11.66
N ASP A 136 -17.03 -4.14 -10.96
CA ASP A 136 -18.31 -3.52 -11.27
C ASP A 136 -18.37 -2.03 -10.90
N HIS A 137 -17.79 -1.64 -9.76
CA HIS A 137 -18.01 -0.31 -9.17
C HIS A 137 -16.83 0.66 -9.25
N VAL A 138 -15.58 0.19 -9.36
CA VAL A 138 -14.39 1.05 -9.28
C VAL A 138 -14.11 1.71 -10.61
N ARG A 139 -13.96 3.04 -10.61
CA ARG A 139 -13.59 3.83 -11.78
C ARG A 139 -12.64 4.95 -11.35
N PHE A 140 -11.57 5.19 -12.11
CA PHE A 140 -10.60 6.25 -11.81
C PHE A 140 -10.77 7.51 -12.67
N ASP A 141 -11.79 7.59 -13.51
CA ASP A 141 -12.17 8.81 -14.24
C ASP A 141 -12.93 9.81 -13.36
N ARG A 142 -12.36 10.12 -12.20
CA ARG A 142 -12.97 11.00 -11.20
C ARG A 142 -12.29 12.35 -11.17
N ASN A 143 -13.08 13.41 -11.01
CA ASN A 143 -12.53 14.74 -10.72
C ASN A 143 -12.10 14.84 -9.25
N SER A 144 -11.09 14.06 -8.87
CA SER A 144 -10.53 14.04 -7.53
C SER A 144 -9.01 14.17 -7.60
N THR A 145 -8.45 14.99 -6.71
CA THR A 145 -7.01 15.22 -6.58
C THR A 145 -6.48 14.39 -5.42
N ILE A 146 -5.64 13.40 -5.73
CA ILE A 146 -5.12 12.41 -4.79
C ILE A 146 -3.61 12.51 -4.67
N GLN A 147 -3.05 11.88 -3.63
CA GLN A 147 -1.60 11.76 -3.48
C GLN A 147 -1.07 10.54 -4.24
N VAL A 148 -0.07 10.77 -5.09
CA VAL A 148 0.56 9.72 -5.92
C VAL A 148 1.08 8.57 -5.06
N PHE A 149 1.71 8.89 -3.94
CA PHE A 149 2.24 7.93 -2.98
C PHE A 149 1.15 7.02 -2.40
N GLU A 150 0.05 7.58 -1.90
CA GLU A 150 -1.01 6.82 -1.24
C GLU A 150 -1.75 5.93 -2.23
N ALA A 151 -2.10 6.46 -3.42
CA ALA A 151 -2.74 5.64 -4.44
C ALA A 151 -1.83 4.52 -4.98
N THR A 152 -0.52 4.75 -5.03
CA THR A 152 0.43 3.70 -5.46
C THR A 152 0.46 2.54 -4.47
N ILE A 153 0.67 2.83 -3.18
CA ILE A 153 0.89 1.76 -2.20
C ILE A 153 -0.40 1.10 -1.69
N ARG A 154 -1.54 1.80 -1.79
CA ARG A 154 -2.85 1.30 -1.35
C ARG A 154 -3.56 0.65 -2.53
N VAL A 155 -3.94 1.46 -3.50
CA VAL A 155 -4.81 1.03 -4.61
C VAL A 155 -4.05 0.21 -5.65
N LEU A 156 -2.97 0.75 -6.23
CA LEU A 156 -2.20 0.03 -7.25
C LEU A 156 -1.59 -1.25 -6.68
N GLY A 157 -1.01 -1.18 -5.49
CA GLY A 157 -0.47 -2.32 -4.75
C GLY A 157 -1.52 -3.42 -4.52
N ALA A 158 -2.71 -3.08 -4.02
CA ALA A 158 -3.76 -4.06 -3.75
C ALA A 158 -4.35 -4.68 -5.03
N LEU A 159 -4.56 -3.89 -6.09
CA LEU A 159 -5.03 -4.40 -7.39
C LEU A 159 -4.04 -5.40 -7.99
N LEU A 160 -2.74 -5.07 -7.99
CA LEU A 160 -1.68 -5.95 -8.47
C LEU A 160 -1.55 -7.20 -7.59
N SER A 161 -1.61 -7.05 -6.27
CA SER A 161 -1.56 -8.16 -5.31
C SER A 161 -2.71 -9.15 -5.54
N ALA A 162 -3.96 -8.65 -5.59
CA ALA A 162 -5.13 -9.47 -5.84
C ALA A 162 -5.09 -10.14 -7.23
N HIS A 163 -4.67 -9.42 -8.27
CA HIS A 163 -4.47 -9.98 -9.60
C HIS A 163 -3.48 -11.17 -9.57
N LEU A 164 -2.31 -10.98 -8.96
CA LEU A 164 -1.29 -12.03 -8.85
C LEU A 164 -1.80 -13.25 -8.07
N LEU A 165 -2.58 -13.03 -7.00
CA LEU A 165 -3.19 -14.12 -6.22
C LEU A 165 -4.22 -14.92 -7.02
N ILE A 166 -5.03 -14.26 -7.86
CA ILE A 166 -6.01 -14.93 -8.73
C ILE A 166 -5.31 -15.83 -9.75
N ILE A 167 -4.22 -15.36 -10.35
CA ILE A 167 -3.54 -16.09 -11.44
C ILE A 167 -2.46 -17.07 -10.95
N ASP A 168 -2.09 -17.05 -9.66
CA ASP A 168 -1.05 -17.91 -9.12
C ASP A 168 -1.44 -19.40 -9.28
N PRO A 169 -0.68 -20.22 -10.03
CA PRO A 169 -1.01 -21.62 -10.23
C PRO A 169 -0.98 -22.45 -8.92
N LEU A 170 -0.27 -21.98 -7.89
CA LEU A 170 -0.16 -22.66 -6.60
C LEU A 170 -1.34 -22.42 -5.67
N GLN A 171 -2.11 -21.34 -5.88
CA GLN A 171 -3.30 -21.01 -5.09
C GLN A 171 -3.06 -21.14 -3.56
N PRO A 172 -2.08 -20.40 -3.00
CA PRO A 172 -1.56 -20.64 -1.64
C PRO A 172 -2.60 -20.40 -0.52
N PHE A 173 -3.70 -19.71 -0.82
CA PHE A 173 -4.75 -19.38 0.15
C PHE A 173 -6.13 -19.96 -0.21
N GLY A 174 -6.16 -21.04 -1.00
CA GLY A 174 -7.39 -21.67 -1.50
C GLY A 174 -7.69 -21.27 -2.95
N ASP A 175 -8.83 -21.74 -3.48
CA ASP A 175 -9.21 -21.53 -4.87
C ASP A 175 -9.75 -20.11 -5.12
N LEU A 176 -8.84 -19.15 -5.22
CA LEU A 176 -9.10 -17.73 -5.47
C LEU A 176 -9.43 -17.43 -6.93
N LYS A 177 -9.34 -18.42 -7.83
CA LYS A 177 -9.66 -18.24 -9.25
C LYS A 177 -11.11 -17.83 -9.44
N ILE A 178 -11.36 -17.01 -10.44
CA ILE A 178 -12.69 -16.56 -10.85
C ILE A 178 -12.87 -17.02 -12.30
N SER A 179 -13.97 -17.72 -12.58
CA SER A 179 -14.21 -18.44 -13.85
C SER A 179 -14.04 -17.57 -15.09
N ASP A 180 -14.56 -16.34 -15.04
CA ASP A 180 -14.66 -15.43 -16.18
C ASP A 180 -13.73 -14.23 -16.03
N TYR A 181 -12.66 -14.37 -15.23
CA TYR A 181 -11.68 -13.31 -15.01
C TYR A 181 -10.73 -13.18 -16.20
N ASP A 182 -10.66 -11.98 -16.76
CA ASP A 182 -9.83 -11.62 -17.91
C ASP A 182 -8.93 -10.41 -17.60
N ASN A 183 -8.20 -10.50 -16.49
CA ASN A 183 -7.22 -9.49 -16.06
C ASN A 183 -7.80 -8.11 -15.70
N GLU A 184 -9.08 -8.01 -15.36
CA GLU A 184 -9.76 -6.72 -15.13
C GLU A 184 -9.11 -5.91 -14.00
N LEU A 185 -8.55 -6.57 -12.97
CA LEU A 185 -7.81 -5.85 -11.91
C LEU A 185 -6.46 -5.30 -12.42
N LEU A 186 -5.81 -5.99 -13.36
CA LEU A 186 -4.60 -5.49 -14.02
C LEU A 186 -4.94 -4.31 -14.94
N ASP A 187 -6.07 -4.35 -15.64
CA ASP A 187 -6.55 -3.23 -16.45
C ASP A 187 -6.86 -1.99 -15.59
N LEU A 188 -7.52 -2.18 -14.43
CA LEU A 188 -7.74 -1.12 -13.46
C LEU A 188 -6.40 -0.57 -12.89
N ALA A 189 -5.45 -1.44 -12.57
CA ALA A 189 -4.11 -1.05 -12.13
C ALA A 189 -3.40 -0.20 -13.20
N HIS A 190 -3.52 -0.61 -14.46
CA HIS A 190 -2.94 0.11 -15.59
C HIS A 190 -3.61 1.48 -15.83
N ASP A 191 -4.94 1.57 -15.75
CA ASP A 191 -5.69 2.83 -15.85
C ASP A 191 -5.29 3.81 -14.74
N LEU A 192 -5.24 3.34 -13.48
CA LEU A 192 -4.79 4.17 -12.37
C LEU A 192 -3.37 4.68 -12.61
N ALA A 193 -2.41 3.79 -12.90
CA ALA A 193 -1.01 4.18 -13.08
C ALA A 193 -0.83 5.15 -14.25
N SER A 194 -1.57 4.98 -15.34
CA SER A 194 -1.59 5.91 -16.47
C SER A 194 -2.00 7.33 -16.03
N ARG A 195 -3.01 7.43 -15.16
CA ARG A 195 -3.46 8.70 -14.58
C ARG A 195 -2.47 9.32 -13.59
N LEU A 196 -1.55 8.52 -13.04
CA LEU A 196 -0.48 9.01 -12.17
C LEU A 196 0.74 9.54 -12.96
N LEU A 197 0.95 9.11 -14.22
CA LEU A 197 2.09 9.51 -15.04
C LEU A 197 2.30 11.03 -15.18
N PRO A 198 1.25 11.89 -15.30
CA PRO A 198 1.44 13.33 -15.37
C PRO A 198 2.26 13.93 -14.23
N ALA A 199 2.26 13.31 -13.04
CA ALA A 199 3.07 13.74 -11.91
C ALA A 199 4.59 13.59 -12.14
N PHE A 200 5.01 12.75 -13.09
CA PHE A 200 6.41 12.46 -13.40
C PHE A 200 6.93 13.18 -14.65
N GLU A 201 6.06 13.45 -15.62
CA GLU A 201 6.44 13.93 -16.96
C GLU A 201 7.08 15.33 -16.95
N ARG A 202 6.58 16.24 -16.12
CA ARG A 202 7.01 17.66 -16.09
C ARG A 202 7.97 17.98 -14.96
N THR A 203 8.93 17.09 -14.70
CA THR A 203 9.83 17.20 -13.55
C THR A 203 11.30 17.37 -14.00
N PRO A 204 11.93 18.54 -13.79
CA PRO A 204 13.31 18.79 -14.24
C PRO A 204 14.30 17.79 -13.63
N HIS A 205 14.10 17.48 -12.36
CA HIS A 205 14.98 16.60 -11.60
C HIS A 205 14.41 15.20 -11.39
N GLY A 206 13.32 14.81 -12.07
CA GLY A 206 12.79 13.44 -12.01
C GLY A 206 12.06 13.05 -10.72
N LEU A 207 11.87 13.98 -9.79
CA LEU A 207 11.02 13.75 -8.60
C LEU A 207 9.56 14.01 -8.96
N PRO A 208 8.63 13.11 -8.65
CA PRO A 208 7.23 13.32 -8.96
C PRO A 208 6.62 14.43 -8.11
N TYR A 209 5.66 15.14 -8.70
CA TYR A 209 4.71 15.94 -7.92
C TYR A 209 3.94 15.04 -6.95
N PRO A 210 3.68 15.52 -5.72
CA PRO A 210 3.07 14.66 -4.70
C PRO A 210 1.60 14.33 -5.03
N ARG A 211 0.93 15.15 -5.85
CA ARG A 211 -0.49 15.03 -6.16
C ARG A 211 -0.77 15.16 -7.64
N VAL A 212 -1.87 14.54 -8.05
CA VAL A 212 -2.40 14.57 -9.40
C VAL A 212 -3.92 14.45 -9.35
N ASN A 213 -4.61 15.14 -10.25
CA ASN A 213 -6.04 14.97 -10.44
C ASN A 213 -6.29 13.80 -11.40
N LEU A 214 -7.12 12.84 -11.00
CA LEU A 214 -7.33 11.61 -11.75
C LEU A 214 -8.00 11.81 -13.14
N MET A 215 -8.71 12.92 -13.33
CA MET A 215 -9.37 13.26 -14.59
C MET A 215 -8.58 14.27 -15.43
N THR A 216 -7.99 15.29 -14.79
CA THR A 216 -7.37 16.43 -15.47
C THR A 216 -5.84 16.44 -15.44
N GLY A 217 -5.22 15.53 -14.68
CA GLY A 217 -3.76 15.43 -14.55
C GLY A 217 -3.18 16.49 -13.60
N MET A 218 -2.14 17.20 -14.04
CA MET A 218 -1.46 18.21 -13.22
C MET A 218 -2.27 19.49 -13.11
N VAL A 219 -2.39 20.02 -11.88
CA VAL A 219 -3.06 21.30 -11.59
C VAL A 219 -1.98 22.39 -11.38
N ASP A 220 -2.18 23.56 -11.96
CA ASP A 220 -1.28 24.71 -11.78
C ASP A 220 -1.21 25.13 -10.30
N GLY A 221 -0.02 25.53 -9.83
CA GLY A 221 0.19 25.87 -8.41
C GLY A 221 0.27 24.65 -7.47
N SER A 222 0.42 23.44 -8.03
CA SER A 222 0.70 22.24 -7.24
C SER A 222 1.94 22.40 -6.38
N ARG A 223 1.91 21.75 -5.21
CA ARG A 223 3.00 21.75 -4.24
C ARG A 223 4.32 21.32 -4.88
N ASN A 224 5.35 22.13 -4.72
CA ASN A 224 6.68 21.97 -5.35
C ASN A 224 7.68 21.14 -4.51
N ASP A 225 7.21 20.46 -3.46
CA ASP A 225 8.04 19.55 -2.66
C ASP A 225 7.34 18.22 -2.42
N THR A 226 8.13 17.16 -2.38
CA THR A 226 7.70 15.81 -2.04
C THR A 226 8.55 15.24 -0.91
N SER A 227 8.00 14.32 -0.14
CA SER A 227 8.76 13.63 0.90
C SER A 227 9.64 12.54 0.29
N THR A 228 10.70 12.15 1.00
CA THR A 228 11.55 11.02 0.59
C THR A 228 10.75 9.74 0.40
N ALA A 229 9.78 9.46 1.29
CA ALA A 229 8.88 8.31 1.13
C ALA A 229 7.97 8.48 -0.09
N GLY A 230 7.40 9.68 -0.28
CA GLY A 230 6.46 9.94 -1.37
C GLY A 230 7.05 9.75 -2.76
N ALA A 231 8.33 10.05 -2.94
CA ALA A 231 9.04 9.82 -4.20
C ALA A 231 9.77 8.46 -4.26
N GLY A 232 10.09 7.85 -3.12
CA GLY A 232 10.93 6.63 -3.05
C GLY A 232 10.14 5.33 -3.03
N SER A 233 8.90 5.34 -2.53
CA SER A 233 8.07 4.15 -2.30
C SER A 233 7.07 3.92 -3.43
N LEU A 234 7.57 3.97 -4.66
CA LEU A 234 6.78 3.78 -5.89
C LEU A 234 7.34 2.63 -6.76
N SER A 235 8.58 2.24 -6.50
CA SER A 235 9.34 1.38 -7.39
C SER A 235 8.79 -0.03 -7.49
N LEU A 236 8.26 -0.59 -6.40
CA LEU A 236 7.81 -1.99 -6.39
C LEU A 236 6.60 -2.17 -7.31
N GLU A 237 5.56 -1.38 -7.07
CA GLU A 237 4.28 -1.45 -7.77
C GLU A 237 4.43 -1.07 -9.25
N PHE A 238 5.14 0.02 -9.55
CA PHE A 238 5.37 0.45 -10.94
C PHE A 238 6.25 -0.55 -11.72
N SER A 239 7.21 -1.20 -11.05
CA SER A 239 8.06 -2.22 -11.68
C SER A 239 7.29 -3.51 -11.97
N ILE A 240 6.44 -3.96 -11.03
CA ILE A 240 5.56 -5.10 -11.24
C ILE A 240 4.61 -4.81 -12.40
N LEU A 241 3.93 -3.66 -12.38
CA LEU A 241 3.02 -3.26 -13.45
C LEU A 241 3.72 -3.30 -14.82
N SER A 242 4.90 -2.70 -14.94
CA SER A 242 5.67 -2.68 -16.20
C SER A 242 5.92 -4.08 -16.77
N ARG A 243 6.21 -5.05 -15.90
CA ARG A 243 6.46 -6.44 -16.29
C ARG A 243 5.18 -7.12 -16.74
N LEU A 244 4.07 -6.88 -16.05
CA LEU A 244 2.78 -7.49 -16.36
C LEU A 244 2.16 -6.93 -17.65
N VAL A 245 2.23 -5.61 -17.87
CA VAL A 245 1.62 -4.97 -19.05
C VAL A 245 2.58 -4.82 -20.24
N GLY A 246 3.88 -5.08 -20.04
CA GLY A 246 4.90 -4.96 -21.10
C GLY A 246 5.28 -3.53 -21.46
N ASP A 247 4.90 -2.52 -20.68
CA ASP A 247 5.29 -1.12 -20.87
C ASP A 247 6.34 -0.68 -19.83
N PRO A 248 7.59 -0.42 -20.23
CA PRO A 248 8.65 -0.02 -19.31
C PRO A 248 8.52 1.42 -18.77
N VAL A 249 7.53 2.22 -19.19
CA VAL A 249 7.37 3.60 -18.73
C VAL A 249 7.24 3.71 -17.22
N TYR A 250 6.47 2.83 -16.59
CA TYR A 250 6.19 2.88 -15.15
C TYR A 250 7.47 2.63 -14.34
N GLU A 251 8.21 1.56 -14.64
CA GLU A 251 9.49 1.25 -13.99
C GLU A 251 10.51 2.37 -14.22
N ARG A 252 10.57 2.93 -15.44
CA ARG A 252 11.50 4.02 -15.75
C ARG A 252 11.24 5.25 -14.89
N VAL A 253 9.99 5.69 -14.75
CA VAL A 253 9.68 6.91 -13.97
C VAL A 253 9.92 6.70 -12.48
N ALA A 254 9.56 5.55 -11.92
CA ALA A 254 9.80 5.24 -10.51
C ALA A 254 11.30 5.11 -10.21
N ARG A 255 12.06 4.41 -11.06
CA ARG A 255 13.52 4.30 -10.93
C ARG A 255 14.21 5.67 -11.06
N ARG A 256 13.74 6.52 -11.98
CA ARG A 256 14.25 7.90 -12.11
C ARG A 256 14.07 8.66 -10.80
N ALA A 257 12.89 8.58 -10.17
CA ALA A 257 12.63 9.23 -8.88
C ALA A 257 13.59 8.77 -7.78
N VAL A 258 13.83 7.46 -7.66
CA VAL A 258 14.79 6.90 -6.69
C VAL A 258 16.22 7.37 -6.97
N ASN A 259 16.66 7.38 -8.24
CA ASN A 259 17.99 7.89 -8.61
C ASN A 259 18.14 9.38 -8.27
N SER A 260 17.07 10.17 -8.47
CA SER A 260 17.04 11.59 -8.14
C SER A 260 17.09 11.84 -6.63
N LEU A 261 16.38 11.05 -5.83
CA LEU A 261 16.55 11.06 -4.38
C LEU A 261 17.99 10.68 -4.03
N TRP A 262 18.52 9.62 -4.62
CA TRP A 262 19.88 9.14 -4.35
C TRP A 262 20.93 10.25 -4.57
N ALA A 263 20.78 11.03 -5.64
CA ALA A 263 21.66 12.17 -5.94
C ALA A 263 21.53 13.36 -4.96
N LYS A 264 20.45 13.46 -4.19
CA LYS A 264 20.19 14.56 -3.24
C LYS A 264 20.70 14.30 -1.81
N ARG A 265 21.37 13.18 -1.56
CA ARG A 265 21.97 12.92 -0.24
C ARG A 265 23.05 13.93 0.10
N ASN A 266 23.20 14.20 1.40
CA ASN A 266 24.34 14.94 1.90
C ASN A 266 25.65 14.15 1.63
N ASN A 267 26.64 14.79 1.01
CA ASN A 267 27.90 14.16 0.61
C ASN A 267 28.76 13.67 1.79
N VAL A 268 28.54 14.19 2.99
CA VAL A 268 29.30 13.81 4.20
C VAL A 268 28.56 12.71 4.95
N THR A 269 27.27 12.89 5.24
CA THR A 269 26.52 11.97 6.11
C THR A 269 25.86 10.82 5.34
N GLY A 270 25.66 10.95 4.03
CA GLY A 270 24.89 9.99 3.25
C GLY A 270 23.41 9.95 3.65
N LEU A 271 22.87 11.03 4.23
CA LEU A 271 21.45 11.10 4.62
C LEU A 271 20.63 11.95 3.63
N LEU A 272 19.35 11.61 3.52
CA LEU A 272 18.35 12.37 2.75
C LEU A 272 17.63 13.37 3.64
N GLY A 273 17.22 14.49 3.04
CA GLY A 273 16.30 15.42 3.69
C GLY A 273 14.89 14.82 3.83
N LEU A 274 14.09 15.37 4.74
CA LEU A 274 12.68 14.99 4.89
C LEU A 274 11.84 15.45 3.68
N ARG A 275 12.13 16.66 3.17
CA ARG A 275 11.48 17.29 2.02
C ARG A 275 12.48 17.47 0.89
N ASN A 276 12.03 17.20 -0.34
CA ASN A 276 12.81 17.32 -1.56
C ASN A 276 12.04 18.20 -2.55
N TYR A 277 12.64 19.33 -2.93
CA TYR A 277 12.07 20.24 -3.92
C TYR A 277 12.19 19.68 -5.34
N ILE A 278 11.09 19.81 -6.10
CA ILE A 278 10.91 19.22 -7.43
C ILE A 278 11.50 20.12 -8.50
N THR A 279 11.19 21.42 -8.44
CA THR A 279 11.95 22.47 -9.12
C THR A 279 12.78 23.22 -8.08
N TYR A 280 13.99 23.62 -8.46
CA TYR A 280 14.64 24.73 -7.78
C TYR A 280 14.05 25.96 -8.46
N ASP A 281 13.05 26.60 -7.86
CA ASP A 281 12.64 27.89 -8.45
C ASP A 281 13.80 28.89 -8.31
N ALA A 282 13.95 29.65 -9.39
CA ALA A 282 14.99 30.62 -9.71
C ALA A 282 14.95 31.88 -8.84
#